data_AF-A0A2G4SMB8-F1
#
_entry.id   AF-A0A2G4SMB8-F1
#
_cell.length_a   1.000
_cell.length_b   1.000
_cell.length_c   1.000
_cell.angle_alpha   90.00
_cell.angle_beta   90.00
_cell.angle_gamma   90.00
#
_symmetry.space_group_name_H-M   'P 1'
#
loop_
_entity.id
_entity.type
_entity.pdbx_description
1 polymer ?
#
loop_
_entity_poly.entity_id
_entity_poly.type
_entity_poly.pdbx_seq_one_letter_code
_entity_poly.pdbx_strand_id
1 'polypeptide(L)'
;MSNNVFEAAASGDLDYIRSNLAHINDKNEREWTPLHFAARFGQQGVAKFLKENGADIHQTNSEGKTAAQLAAFWGNTEIANLLQETSTVVRSFPDNQINVFAGNHLNRYGWARDSADFLSELAKSPRSKYVVLKKLKALYDESGQLHLVSYSDVASIVDEVYTENGFNKTNDEIILVFLGIDETNGKGQDGEAYWALDLTPKGKYENELDALVKGFESSSFEFCPTLPRAFTLKRSTSAIIAQAVAMVDWNSRNLFCSACGSKTVMAEGGHKRTCTSTKEAPKCISHTGIQNFAYPRTDAVVIACIIHPNEDKILLGRQKRWPKNMYSCISGFIEAAESLEEAVRREAFEETGIVVNRVAYHSSQPWPFPNSLMLGFHAEALTTQISFSDDELESAKWFTRSEVMAAMKGEANAPLNLPFKGSLAYVLVDAWLHDKRWHNKL
;
A
#
# COMPACT_ATOMS: atom_id res chain seq x y z
N MET A 1 -41.64 -10.93 -40.13
CA MET A 1 -42.03 -11.76 -38.98
C MET A 1 -41.00 -12.87 -38.88
N SER A 2 -40.37 -13.00 -37.72
CA SER A 2 -39.40 -14.07 -37.45
C SER A 2 -40.12 -15.41 -37.39
N ASN A 3 -39.53 -16.48 -37.92
CA ASN A 3 -40.17 -17.80 -37.94
C ASN A 3 -39.68 -18.73 -36.81
N ASN A 4 -38.62 -18.34 -36.09
CA ASN A 4 -38.08 -19.07 -34.95
C ASN A 4 -37.28 -18.13 -34.01
N VAL A 5 -36.93 -18.63 -32.82
CA VAL A 5 -36.23 -17.85 -31.79
C VAL A 5 -34.81 -17.44 -32.18
N PHE A 6 -34.14 -18.16 -33.08
CA PHE A 6 -32.79 -17.83 -33.54
C PHE A 6 -32.81 -16.63 -34.49
N GLU A 7 -33.72 -16.63 -35.46
CA GLU A 7 -33.95 -15.50 -36.38
C GLU A 7 -34.42 -14.26 -35.63
N ALA A 8 -35.32 -14.44 -34.67
CA ALA A 8 -35.79 -13.36 -33.82
C ALA A 8 -34.63 -12.74 -33.03
N ALA A 9 -33.74 -13.58 -32.48
CA ALA A 9 -32.57 -13.11 -31.74
C ALA A 9 -31.50 -12.46 -32.62
N ALA A 10 -31.37 -12.86 -33.88
CA ALA A 10 -30.47 -12.23 -34.85
C ALA A 10 -30.99 -10.88 -35.35
N SER A 11 -32.30 -10.75 -35.54
CA SER A 11 -32.95 -9.56 -36.12
C SER A 11 -33.40 -8.52 -35.10
N GLY A 12 -33.42 -8.86 -33.81
CA GLY A 12 -33.86 -7.96 -32.74
C GLY A 12 -35.37 -8.01 -32.44
N ASP A 13 -36.09 -9.04 -32.92
CA ASP A 13 -37.54 -9.23 -32.73
C ASP A 13 -37.85 -9.67 -31.28
N LEU A 14 -37.84 -8.70 -30.38
CA LEU A 14 -38.00 -8.92 -28.95
C LEU A 14 -39.39 -9.47 -28.57
N ASP A 15 -40.43 -9.07 -29.30
CA ASP A 15 -41.80 -9.49 -29.01
C ASP A 15 -42.03 -10.96 -29.35
N TYR A 16 -41.38 -11.46 -30.42
CA TYR A 16 -41.35 -12.88 -30.72
C TYR A 16 -40.65 -13.68 -29.62
N ILE A 17 -39.50 -13.20 -29.12
CA ILE A 17 -38.76 -13.87 -28.04
C ILE A 17 -39.58 -13.91 -26.74
N ARG A 18 -40.25 -12.81 -26.38
CA ARG A 18 -41.17 -12.76 -25.22
C ARG A 18 -42.27 -13.81 -25.28
N SER A 19 -42.78 -14.07 -26.49
CA SER A 19 -43.85 -15.05 -26.69
C SER A 19 -43.35 -16.50 -26.72
N ASN A 20 -42.03 -16.73 -26.74
CA ASN A 20 -41.41 -18.04 -26.93
C ASN A 20 -40.32 -18.34 -25.89
N LEU A 21 -40.53 -17.92 -24.63
CA LEU A 21 -39.55 -18.05 -23.54
C LEU A 21 -39.08 -19.48 -23.26
N ALA A 22 -39.89 -20.50 -23.56
CA ALA A 22 -39.51 -21.91 -23.38
C ALA A 22 -38.30 -22.34 -24.23
N HIS A 23 -37.96 -21.57 -25.27
CA HIS A 23 -36.95 -21.92 -26.27
C HIS A 23 -35.66 -21.06 -26.19
N ILE A 24 -35.49 -20.25 -25.13
CA ILE A 24 -34.36 -19.30 -25.03
C ILE A 24 -32.97 -19.96 -24.89
N ASN A 25 -32.94 -21.24 -24.51
CA ASN A 25 -31.73 -22.06 -24.36
C ASN A 25 -31.66 -23.19 -25.39
N ASP A 26 -32.58 -23.22 -26.36
CA ASP A 26 -32.54 -24.22 -27.42
C ASP A 26 -31.28 -24.06 -28.26
N LYS A 27 -30.76 -25.19 -28.74
CA LYS A 27 -29.60 -25.25 -29.61
C LYS A 27 -30.02 -25.62 -31.02
N ASN A 28 -29.51 -24.90 -32.01
CA ASN A 28 -29.63 -25.31 -33.41
C ASN A 28 -28.59 -26.40 -33.77
N GLU A 29 -28.53 -26.81 -35.04
CA GLU A 29 -27.60 -27.84 -35.54
C GLU A 29 -26.11 -27.51 -35.33
N ARG A 30 -25.75 -26.25 -35.09
CA ARG A 30 -24.37 -25.81 -34.79
C ARG A 30 -24.16 -25.57 -33.29
N GLU A 31 -25.11 -26.00 -32.47
CA GLU A 31 -25.17 -25.74 -31.04
C GLU A 31 -25.27 -24.25 -30.67
N TRP A 32 -25.71 -23.39 -31.59
CA TRP A 32 -25.95 -21.98 -31.28
C TRP A 32 -27.29 -21.82 -30.57
N THR A 33 -27.26 -21.00 -29.52
CA THR A 33 -28.44 -20.59 -28.76
C THR A 33 -28.91 -19.21 -29.23
N PRO A 34 -30.17 -18.81 -28.95
CA PRO A 34 -30.63 -17.44 -29.21
C PRO A 34 -29.67 -16.37 -28.67
N LEU A 35 -29.02 -16.61 -27.52
CA LEU A 35 -28.05 -15.68 -26.95
C LEU A 35 -26.78 -15.53 -27.82
N HIS A 36 -26.30 -16.60 -28.46
CA HIS A 36 -25.19 -16.52 -29.42
C HIS A 36 -25.55 -15.68 -30.66
N PHE A 37 -26.79 -15.80 -31.15
CA PHE A 37 -27.27 -14.97 -32.26
C PHE A 37 -27.36 -13.50 -31.86
N ALA A 38 -27.97 -13.19 -30.73
CA ALA A 38 -28.05 -11.81 -30.23
C ALA A 38 -26.66 -11.19 -30.02
N ALA A 39 -25.72 -11.97 -29.49
CA ALA A 39 -24.33 -11.58 -29.29
C ALA A 39 -23.56 -11.32 -30.58
N ARG A 40 -23.75 -12.16 -31.62
CA ARG A 40 -23.10 -11.96 -32.92
C ARG A 40 -23.62 -10.74 -33.65
N PHE A 41 -24.95 -10.56 -33.67
CA PHE A 41 -25.61 -9.53 -34.48
C PHE A 41 -25.78 -8.19 -33.75
N GLY A 42 -25.19 -8.02 -32.57
CA GLY A 42 -25.21 -6.74 -31.85
C GLY A 42 -26.58 -6.39 -31.26
N GLN A 43 -27.46 -7.37 -31.06
CA GLN A 43 -28.82 -7.16 -30.57
C GLN A 43 -28.85 -7.00 -29.05
N GLN A 44 -28.39 -5.86 -28.55
CA GLN A 44 -28.22 -5.60 -27.11
C GLN A 44 -29.51 -5.76 -26.30
N GLY A 45 -30.63 -5.23 -26.81
CA GLY A 45 -31.93 -5.35 -26.13
C GLY A 45 -32.39 -6.80 -25.97
N VAL A 46 -32.14 -7.63 -26.99
CA VAL A 46 -32.43 -9.06 -26.94
C VAL A 46 -31.45 -9.77 -26.00
N ALA A 47 -30.14 -9.52 -26.10
CA ALA A 47 -29.14 -10.16 -25.25
C ALA A 47 -29.41 -9.88 -23.76
N LYS A 48 -29.80 -8.65 -23.42
CA LYS A 48 -30.21 -8.26 -22.07
C LYS A 48 -31.46 -9.02 -21.61
N PHE A 49 -32.50 -9.04 -22.43
CA PHE A 49 -33.74 -9.75 -22.11
C PHE A 49 -33.52 -11.25 -21.92
N LEU A 50 -32.75 -11.90 -22.81
CA LEU A 50 -32.42 -13.32 -22.70
C LEU A 50 -31.67 -13.61 -21.40
N LYS A 51 -30.65 -12.80 -21.04
CA LYS A 51 -29.93 -12.94 -19.77
C LYS A 51 -30.86 -12.80 -18.56
N GLU A 52 -31.72 -11.78 -18.55
CA GLU A 52 -32.67 -11.52 -17.45
C GLU A 52 -33.72 -12.62 -17.28
N ASN A 53 -34.02 -13.38 -18.34
CA ASN A 53 -34.99 -14.47 -18.34
C ASN A 53 -34.35 -15.87 -18.23
N GLY A 54 -33.08 -15.96 -17.82
CA GLY A 54 -32.43 -17.23 -17.51
C GLY A 54 -31.80 -17.95 -18.70
N ALA A 55 -31.41 -17.22 -19.76
CA ALA A 55 -30.54 -17.79 -20.77
C ALA A 55 -29.16 -18.12 -20.16
N ASP A 56 -28.67 -19.33 -20.40
CA ASP A 56 -27.38 -19.79 -19.89
C ASP A 56 -26.23 -19.11 -20.67
N ILE A 57 -25.56 -18.17 -20.01
CA ILE A 57 -24.47 -17.38 -20.58
C ILE A 57 -23.19 -18.21 -20.81
N HIS A 58 -23.10 -19.39 -20.19
CA HIS A 58 -21.92 -20.27 -20.23
C HIS A 58 -22.02 -21.36 -21.31
N GLN A 59 -23.18 -21.51 -21.95
CA GLN A 59 -23.31 -22.44 -23.06
C GLN A 59 -22.35 -22.09 -24.18
N THR A 60 -21.69 -23.12 -24.71
CA THR A 60 -20.81 -23.02 -25.87
C THR A 60 -21.49 -23.59 -27.10
N ASN A 61 -21.13 -23.02 -28.25
CA ASN A 61 -21.46 -23.57 -29.57
C ASN A 61 -20.47 -24.69 -29.98
N SER A 62 -20.66 -25.23 -31.18
CA SER A 62 -19.80 -26.30 -31.72
C SER A 62 -18.33 -25.91 -31.92
N GLU A 63 -17.99 -24.61 -31.86
CA GLU A 63 -16.62 -24.09 -31.88
C GLU A 63 -16.03 -23.89 -30.48
N GLY A 64 -16.76 -24.27 -29.42
CA GLY A 64 -16.35 -24.06 -28.04
C GLY A 64 -16.45 -22.61 -27.55
N LYS A 65 -17.14 -21.73 -28.28
CA LYS A 65 -17.25 -20.30 -27.95
C LYS A 65 -18.55 -20.00 -27.21
N THR A 66 -18.47 -19.19 -26.16
CA THR A 66 -19.65 -18.63 -25.48
C THR A 66 -20.21 -17.42 -26.23
N ALA A 67 -21.44 -17.01 -25.88
CA ALA A 67 -22.04 -15.80 -26.43
C ALA A 67 -21.20 -14.54 -26.14
N ALA A 68 -20.60 -14.41 -24.95
CA ALA A 68 -19.72 -13.28 -24.62
C ALA A 68 -18.46 -13.24 -25.50
N GLN A 69 -17.85 -14.41 -25.76
CA GLN A 69 -16.67 -14.52 -26.63
C GLN A 69 -17.02 -14.19 -28.09
N LEU A 70 -18.20 -14.60 -28.56
CA LEU A 70 -18.69 -14.20 -29.89
C LEU A 70 -18.95 -12.69 -29.98
N ALA A 71 -19.59 -12.10 -28.97
CA ALA A 71 -19.80 -10.66 -28.93
C ALA A 71 -18.47 -9.90 -29.01
N ALA A 72 -17.46 -10.31 -28.24
CA ALA A 72 -16.13 -9.72 -28.30
C ALA A 72 -15.48 -9.89 -29.68
N PHE A 73 -15.56 -11.09 -30.28
CA PHE A 73 -14.98 -11.38 -31.60
C PHE A 73 -15.58 -10.50 -32.71
N TRP A 74 -16.88 -10.22 -32.65
CA TRP A 74 -17.59 -9.39 -33.63
C TRP A 74 -17.63 -7.89 -33.27
N GLY A 75 -16.92 -7.46 -32.22
CA GLY A 75 -16.83 -6.06 -31.83
C GLY A 75 -18.02 -5.51 -31.03
N ASN A 76 -18.92 -6.37 -30.57
CA ASN A 76 -20.09 -6.00 -29.77
C ASN A 76 -19.72 -5.90 -28.27
N THR A 77 -18.81 -4.98 -27.94
CA THR A 77 -18.20 -4.86 -26.60
C THR A 77 -19.21 -4.69 -25.48
N GLU A 78 -20.29 -3.95 -25.70
CA GLU A 78 -21.35 -3.77 -24.69
C GLU A 78 -22.06 -5.08 -24.35
N ILE A 79 -22.27 -5.95 -25.34
CA ILE A 79 -22.87 -7.27 -25.13
C ILE A 79 -21.84 -8.21 -24.50
N ALA A 80 -20.57 -8.13 -24.90
CA ALA A 80 -19.50 -8.91 -24.27
C ALA A 80 -19.42 -8.62 -22.76
N ASN A 81 -19.47 -7.34 -22.38
CA ASN A 81 -19.47 -6.91 -20.98
C ASN A 81 -20.77 -7.33 -20.26
N LEU A 82 -21.93 -7.19 -20.93
CA LEU A 82 -23.22 -7.62 -20.40
C LEU A 82 -23.26 -9.13 -20.10
N LEU A 83 -22.61 -9.95 -20.94
CA LEU A 83 -22.65 -11.42 -20.85
C LEU A 83 -21.45 -12.01 -20.11
N GLN A 84 -20.47 -11.19 -19.68
CA GLN A 84 -19.50 -11.63 -18.68
C GLN A 84 -20.19 -11.78 -17.33
N GLU A 85 -19.88 -12.87 -16.64
CA GLU A 85 -20.19 -13.05 -15.23
C GLU A 85 -19.26 -12.14 -14.42
N THR A 86 -19.48 -10.83 -14.51
CA THR A 86 -18.96 -9.94 -13.49
C THR A 86 -19.80 -10.18 -12.26
N SER A 87 -19.17 -10.63 -11.18
CA SER A 87 -19.63 -10.31 -9.83
C SER A 87 -19.79 -8.78 -9.80
N THR A 88 -20.99 -8.29 -10.13
CA THR A 88 -21.33 -6.87 -10.16
C THR A 88 -21.30 -6.26 -8.76
N VAL A 89 -20.88 -7.03 -7.76
CA VAL A 89 -20.81 -6.55 -6.40
C VAL A 89 -19.56 -5.69 -6.29
N VAL A 90 -19.78 -4.38 -6.31
CA VAL A 90 -18.72 -3.44 -6.03
C VAL A 90 -18.15 -3.76 -4.64
N ARG A 91 -16.96 -4.37 -4.55
CA ARG A 91 -16.20 -4.45 -3.31
C ARG A 91 -15.94 -3.01 -2.85
N SER A 92 -16.70 -2.58 -1.85
CA SER A 92 -16.50 -1.33 -1.13
C SER A 92 -16.20 -1.69 0.32
N PHE A 93 -15.17 -1.08 0.89
CA PHE A 93 -14.81 -1.25 2.29
C PHE A 93 -15.31 0.00 3.05
N PRO A 94 -16.51 -0.05 3.63
CA PRO A 94 -17.13 1.14 4.23
C PRO A 94 -16.44 1.56 5.52
N ASP A 95 -15.77 0.63 6.21
CA ASP A 95 -15.05 0.89 7.43
C ASP A 95 -13.65 1.41 7.11
N ASN A 96 -13.31 2.58 7.67
CA ASN A 96 -12.00 3.19 7.49
C ASN A 96 -10.93 2.39 8.25
N GLN A 97 -10.33 1.40 7.58
CA GLN A 97 -9.33 0.52 8.15
C GLN A 97 -8.02 1.29 8.44
N ILE A 98 -7.69 1.43 9.73
CA ILE A 98 -6.43 2.04 10.18
C ILE A 98 -5.39 0.95 10.49
N ASN A 99 -4.43 0.80 9.59
CA ASN A 99 -3.35 -0.20 9.68
C ASN A 99 -2.24 0.21 10.67
N VAL A 100 -1.38 -0.74 11.05
CA VAL A 100 -0.15 -0.44 11.80
C VAL A 100 0.69 0.57 11.02
N PHE A 101 1.40 1.46 11.73
CA PHE A 101 2.11 2.63 11.18
C PHE A 101 1.22 3.77 10.66
N ALA A 102 -0.10 3.59 10.57
CA ALA A 102 -1.06 4.66 10.33
C ALA A 102 -1.75 5.12 11.64
N GLY A 103 -2.54 6.20 11.56
CA GLY A 103 -3.22 6.76 12.73
C GLY A 103 -2.31 7.57 13.64
N ASN A 104 -1.34 8.27 13.07
CA ASN A 104 -0.52 9.24 13.80
C ASN A 104 -1.42 10.41 14.24
N HIS A 105 -1.48 10.67 15.56
CA HIS A 105 -2.31 11.73 16.14
C HIS A 105 -1.58 13.07 16.25
N LEU A 106 -0.27 13.11 15.98
CA LEU A 106 0.48 14.35 15.96
C LEU A 106 -0.08 15.24 14.83
N ASN A 107 -0.48 16.45 15.20
CA ASN A 107 -0.64 17.49 14.20
C ASN A 107 0.75 17.79 13.63
N ARG A 108 0.91 17.68 12.32
CA ARG A 108 2.22 17.74 11.66
C ARG A 108 2.78 19.16 11.52
N TYR A 109 1.96 20.19 11.78
CA TYR A 109 2.35 21.60 11.82
C TYR A 109 3.17 22.06 10.60
N GLY A 110 2.76 21.62 9.39
CA GLY A 110 3.52 21.86 8.15
C GLY A 110 3.76 23.33 7.84
N TRP A 111 2.83 24.20 8.20
CA TRP A 111 2.88 25.65 7.96
C TRP A 111 3.86 26.41 8.86
N ALA A 112 4.40 25.79 9.91
CA ALA A 112 5.27 26.44 10.90
C ALA A 112 6.70 25.90 10.88
N ARG A 113 7.02 25.00 9.95
CA ARG A 113 8.32 24.32 9.88
C ARG A 113 9.47 25.24 9.47
N ASP A 114 9.19 26.33 8.78
CA ASP A 114 10.16 27.33 8.36
C ASP A 114 10.45 28.39 9.45
N SER A 115 9.66 28.42 10.52
CA SER A 115 9.87 29.33 11.65
C SER A 115 10.94 28.80 12.60
N ALA A 116 12.15 29.34 12.46
CA ALA A 116 13.29 28.96 13.32
C ALA A 116 13.04 29.26 14.80
N ASP A 117 12.39 30.38 15.11
CA ASP A 117 12.10 30.78 16.49
C ASP A 117 11.09 29.84 17.15
N PHE A 118 10.00 29.52 16.44
CA PHE A 118 8.99 28.56 16.89
C PHE A 118 9.60 27.18 17.15
N LEU A 119 10.39 26.69 16.19
CA LEU A 119 11.06 25.39 16.34
C LEU A 119 12.11 25.40 17.45
N SER A 120 12.85 26.48 17.62
CA SER A 120 13.85 26.62 18.70
C SER A 120 13.19 26.60 20.08
N GLU A 121 12.07 27.30 20.24
CA GLU A 121 11.31 27.30 21.49
C GLU A 121 10.78 25.90 21.81
N LEU A 122 10.16 25.24 20.83
CA LEU A 122 9.68 23.86 20.99
C LEU A 122 10.83 22.91 21.30
N ALA A 123 11.94 22.97 20.57
CA ALA A 123 13.08 22.08 20.75
C ALA A 123 13.76 22.23 22.12
N LYS A 124 13.50 23.30 22.87
CA LYS A 124 14.04 23.49 24.24
C LYS A 124 12.97 23.39 25.33
N SER A 125 11.72 23.16 24.93
CA SER A 125 10.61 23.05 25.87
C SER A 125 10.77 21.81 26.74
N PRO A 126 10.53 21.90 28.07
CA PRO A 126 10.49 20.73 28.95
C PRO A 126 9.35 19.76 28.58
N ARG A 127 8.41 20.18 27.74
CA ARG A 127 7.31 19.36 27.24
C ARG A 127 7.67 18.54 26.00
N SER A 128 8.81 18.84 25.39
CA SER A 128 9.26 18.12 24.19
C SER A 128 9.64 16.68 24.50
N LYS A 129 9.27 15.80 23.57
CA LYS A 129 9.50 14.36 23.61
C LYS A 129 10.37 13.97 22.40
N TYR A 130 11.44 13.22 22.65
CA TYR A 130 12.37 12.80 21.62
C TYR A 130 12.27 11.29 21.40
N VAL A 131 11.97 10.92 20.16
CA VAL A 131 12.18 9.58 19.63
C VAL A 131 13.65 9.50 19.23
N VAL A 132 14.47 8.94 20.10
CA VAL A 132 15.91 8.80 19.82
C VAL A 132 16.18 7.52 19.04
N LEU A 133 17.07 7.62 18.05
CA LEU A 133 17.43 6.51 17.17
C LEU A 133 18.95 6.26 17.18
N LYS A 134 19.37 5.00 17.09
CA LYS A 134 20.77 4.59 16.87
C LYS A 134 20.81 3.63 15.69
N LYS A 135 21.40 4.05 14.56
CA LYS A 135 21.38 3.30 13.29
C LYS A 135 19.96 2.87 12.92
N LEU A 136 19.02 3.82 12.98
CA LEU A 136 17.58 3.64 12.73
C LEU A 136 16.83 2.71 13.71
N LYS A 137 17.48 2.24 14.77
CA LYS A 137 16.85 1.49 15.86
C LYS A 137 16.31 2.45 16.89
N ALA A 138 15.05 2.31 17.28
CA ALA A 138 14.46 3.14 18.33
C ALA A 138 14.82 2.63 19.72
N LEU A 139 14.72 3.50 20.72
CA LEU A 139 14.98 3.18 22.13
C LEU A 139 13.72 2.64 22.80
N TYR A 140 13.86 1.53 23.52
CA TYR A 140 12.77 0.86 24.24
C TYR A 140 13.14 0.64 25.70
N ASP A 141 12.13 0.57 26.56
CA ASP A 141 12.27 0.16 27.95
C ASP A 141 12.25 -1.37 28.12
N GLU A 142 12.49 -1.84 29.35
CA GLU A 142 12.47 -3.26 29.72
C GLU A 142 11.14 -3.96 29.42
N SER A 143 10.04 -3.21 29.35
CA SER A 143 8.70 -3.72 28.99
C SER A 143 8.47 -3.80 27.48
N GLY A 144 9.45 -3.36 26.68
CA GLY A 144 9.39 -3.33 25.23
C GLY A 144 8.55 -2.19 24.66
N GLN A 145 8.21 -1.17 25.47
CA GLN A 145 7.54 0.04 25.00
C GLN A 145 8.53 1.08 24.51
N LEU A 146 8.10 1.95 23.60
CA LEU A 146 8.92 3.07 23.11
C LEU A 146 9.27 3.99 24.28
N HIS A 147 10.56 4.20 24.52
CA HIS A 147 11.02 5.16 25.50
C HIS A 147 11.18 6.54 24.85
N LEU A 148 10.42 7.51 25.33
CA LEU A 148 10.53 8.91 24.90
C LEU A 148 11.47 9.65 25.86
N VAL A 149 12.47 10.29 25.29
CA VAL A 149 13.50 11.03 26.02
C VAL A 149 13.05 12.48 26.21
N SER A 150 13.48 13.14 27.29
CA SER A 150 13.16 14.55 27.57
C SER A 150 14.26 15.49 27.07
N TYR A 151 13.97 16.79 26.96
CA TYR A 151 15.00 17.77 26.56
C TYR A 151 16.23 17.73 27.49
N SER A 152 16.06 17.62 28.81
CA SER A 152 17.19 17.63 29.75
C SER A 152 18.17 16.48 29.53
N ASP A 153 17.70 15.35 29.00
CA ASP A 153 18.55 14.17 28.73
C ASP A 153 19.40 14.33 27.46
N VAL A 154 18.98 15.21 26.53
CA VAL A 154 19.63 15.39 25.22
C VAL A 154 20.00 16.85 24.92
N ALA A 155 19.92 17.74 25.92
CA ALA A 155 20.14 19.18 25.77
C ALA A 155 21.50 19.47 25.12
N SER A 156 22.54 18.72 25.51
CA SER A 156 23.90 18.90 25.03
C SER A 156 24.04 18.73 23.51
N ILE A 157 23.17 17.93 22.88
CA ILE A 157 23.11 17.72 21.43
C ILE A 157 22.07 18.63 20.77
N VAL A 158 20.92 18.85 21.41
CA VAL A 158 19.86 19.69 20.87
C VAL A 158 20.30 21.16 20.76
N ASP A 159 21.05 21.65 21.74
CA ASP A 159 21.52 23.04 21.77
C ASP A 159 22.59 23.33 20.70
N GLU A 160 23.23 22.30 20.15
CA GLU A 160 24.16 22.42 19.02
C GLU A 160 23.43 22.64 17.69
N VAL A 161 22.14 22.28 17.62
CA VAL A 161 21.25 22.50 16.46
C VAL A 161 20.45 23.80 16.62
N TYR A 162 19.84 24.00 17.78
CA TYR A 162 19.15 25.23 18.14
C TYR A 162 19.92 25.95 19.24
N THR A 163 20.78 26.87 18.85
CA THR A 163 21.64 27.62 19.79
C THR A 163 20.86 28.74 20.47
N GLU A 164 21.49 29.48 21.39
CA GLU A 164 20.93 30.73 21.92
C GLU A 164 20.66 31.77 20.81
N ASN A 165 21.40 31.70 19.70
CA ASN A 165 21.25 32.57 18.54
C ASN A 165 20.32 31.98 17.45
N GLY A 166 19.56 30.93 17.78
CA GLY A 166 18.62 30.25 16.87
C GLY A 166 19.25 29.07 16.11
N PHE A 167 18.64 28.71 14.99
CA PHE A 167 18.99 27.52 14.20
C PHE A 167 20.39 27.61 13.58
N ASN A 168 21.26 26.66 13.94
CA ASN A 168 22.62 26.56 13.45
C ASN A 168 22.67 25.86 12.09
N LYS A 169 22.52 26.64 11.02
CA LYS A 169 22.56 26.16 9.62
C LYS A 169 23.87 25.49 9.22
N THR A 170 24.95 25.67 9.98
CA THR A 170 26.26 25.08 9.67
C THR A 170 26.44 23.70 10.28
N ASN A 171 25.61 23.34 11.27
CA ASN A 171 25.60 22.04 11.89
C ASN A 171 24.56 21.14 11.25
N ASP A 172 25.03 20.28 10.35
CA ASP A 172 24.20 19.31 9.64
C ASP A 172 24.56 17.85 9.99
N GLU A 173 25.49 17.66 10.93
CA GLU A 173 25.91 16.34 11.38
C GLU A 173 24.90 15.70 12.35
N ILE A 174 24.20 16.53 13.12
CA ILE A 174 23.13 16.11 14.04
C ILE A 174 21.80 16.13 13.30
N ILE A 175 21.16 14.97 13.14
CA ILE A 175 19.83 14.89 12.52
C ILE A 175 18.77 15.06 13.62
N LEU A 176 18.13 16.23 13.63
CA LEU A 176 17.00 16.55 14.51
C LEU A 176 15.80 16.95 13.64
N VAL A 177 14.72 16.16 13.71
CA VAL A 177 13.53 16.33 12.87
C VAL A 177 12.31 16.61 13.74
N PHE A 178 11.60 17.68 13.45
CA PHE A 178 10.30 17.97 14.06
C PHE A 178 9.22 17.04 13.49
N LEU A 179 8.56 16.27 14.34
CA LEU A 179 7.54 15.31 13.91
C LEU A 179 6.13 15.91 13.92
N GLY A 180 5.87 16.81 14.87
CA GLY A 180 4.57 17.43 15.08
C GLY A 180 4.31 17.70 16.56
N ILE A 181 3.07 18.03 16.87
CA ILE A 181 2.62 18.36 18.23
C ILE A 181 1.43 17.47 18.57
N ASP A 182 1.49 16.81 19.72
CA ASP A 182 0.30 16.23 20.33
C ASP A 182 -0.50 17.36 20.98
N GLU A 183 -1.69 17.60 20.43
CA GLU A 183 -2.58 18.67 20.88
C GLU A 183 -3.61 18.22 21.93
N THR A 184 -3.48 17.00 22.45
CA THR A 184 -4.39 16.46 23.47
C THR A 184 -4.33 17.30 24.76
N ASN A 185 -3.15 17.81 25.13
CA ASN A 185 -2.90 18.53 26.39
C ASN A 185 -2.40 19.98 26.16
N GLY A 186 -2.92 20.66 25.15
CA GLY A 186 -2.56 22.05 24.82
C GLY A 186 -2.28 22.21 23.32
N LYS A 187 -2.17 23.44 22.81
CA LYS A 187 -2.03 23.71 21.37
C LYS A 187 -0.81 24.57 21.09
N GLY A 188 -0.26 24.46 19.87
CA GLY A 188 0.93 25.21 19.50
C GLY A 188 2.08 24.96 20.48
N GLN A 189 2.65 26.04 21.00
CA GLN A 189 3.76 26.00 21.97
C GLN A 189 3.39 25.36 23.32
N ASP A 190 2.10 25.37 23.66
CA ASP A 190 1.57 24.70 24.84
C ASP A 190 1.23 23.23 24.58
N GLY A 191 1.52 22.67 23.41
CA GLY A 191 1.37 21.23 23.15
C GLY A 191 2.61 20.43 23.54
N GLU A 192 2.54 19.12 23.39
CA GLU A 192 3.73 18.25 23.53
C GLU A 192 4.37 18.08 22.15
N ALA A 193 5.50 18.75 21.91
CA ALA A 193 6.21 18.64 20.65
C ALA A 193 7.03 17.34 20.58
N TYR A 194 6.90 16.64 19.46
CA TYR A 194 7.61 15.40 19.20
C TYR A 194 8.74 15.64 18.20
N TRP A 195 9.90 15.06 18.49
CA TRP A 195 11.11 15.17 17.69
C TRP A 195 11.69 13.78 17.42
N ALA A 196 12.34 13.59 16.28
CA ALA A 196 13.23 12.46 16.06
C ALA A 196 14.68 12.95 16.12
N LEU A 197 15.52 12.24 16.87
CA LEU A 197 16.93 12.59 17.06
C LEU A 197 17.82 11.38 16.76
N ASP A 198 18.71 11.52 15.79
CA ASP A 198 19.73 10.49 15.50
C ASP A 198 20.90 10.61 16.48
N LEU A 199 21.06 9.60 17.33
CA LEU A 199 22.17 9.45 18.26
C LEU A 199 23.27 8.53 17.73
N THR A 200 23.28 8.20 16.43
CA THR A 200 24.35 7.38 15.85
C THR A 200 25.71 8.08 15.99
N PRO A 201 26.68 7.52 16.72
CA PRO A 201 28.00 8.15 16.90
C PRO A 201 28.70 8.34 15.55
N LYS A 202 29.00 9.61 15.23
CA LYS A 202 29.68 10.01 13.98
C LYS A 202 30.22 11.44 14.08
N GLY A 203 31.22 11.74 13.27
CA GLY A 203 31.67 13.12 13.02
C GLY A 203 32.21 13.82 14.27
N LYS A 204 32.00 15.13 14.35
CA LYS A 204 32.48 15.99 15.45
C LYS A 204 31.91 15.59 16.82
N TYR A 205 30.69 15.04 16.84
CA TYR A 205 29.94 14.73 18.06
C TYR A 205 30.03 13.25 18.47
N GLU A 206 30.90 12.45 17.84
CA GLU A 206 30.98 10.99 18.05
C GLU A 206 31.08 10.59 19.52
N ASN A 207 32.01 11.20 20.28
CA ASN A 207 32.23 10.87 21.69
C ASN A 207 31.02 11.20 22.58
N GLU A 208 30.34 12.32 22.29
CA GLU A 208 29.20 12.78 23.09
C GLU A 208 27.96 11.93 22.81
N LEU A 209 27.71 11.62 21.54
CA LEU A 209 26.66 10.70 21.12
C LEU A 209 26.87 9.30 21.67
N ASP A 210 28.11 8.79 21.65
CA ASP A 210 28.45 7.48 22.23
C ASP A 210 28.25 7.46 23.74
N ALA A 211 28.59 8.56 24.44
CA ALA A 211 28.34 8.69 25.87
C ALA A 211 26.84 8.67 26.20
N LEU A 212 26.00 9.41 25.46
CA LEU A 212 24.54 9.39 25.63
C LEU A 212 23.96 8.00 25.40
N VAL A 213 24.35 7.35 24.30
CA VAL A 213 23.92 5.99 23.96
C VAL A 213 24.27 5.00 25.07
N LYS A 214 25.50 5.03 25.58
CA LYS A 214 25.93 4.18 26.70
C LYS A 214 25.19 4.50 28.01
N GLY A 215 24.84 5.77 28.23
CA GLY A 215 24.02 6.20 29.35
C GLY A 215 22.63 5.54 29.33
N PHE A 216 21.97 5.54 28.17
CA PHE A 216 20.69 4.85 28.01
C PHE A 216 20.82 3.33 28.15
N GLU A 217 21.81 2.71 27.50
CA GLU A 217 22.04 1.26 27.56
C GLU A 217 22.40 0.77 28.98
N SER A 218 23.06 1.60 29.80
CA SER A 218 23.34 1.26 31.21
C SER A 218 22.14 1.44 32.14
N SER A 219 21.11 2.18 31.71
CA SER A 219 19.86 2.44 32.45
C SER A 219 18.73 1.47 32.05
N SER A 220 19.09 0.27 31.59
CA SER A 220 18.17 -0.78 31.12
C SER A 220 17.33 -0.45 29.88
N PHE A 221 17.69 0.58 29.10
CA PHE A 221 17.06 0.82 27.81
C PHE A 221 17.81 0.12 26.67
N GLU A 222 17.10 -0.23 25.61
CA GLU A 222 17.68 -0.95 24.47
C GLU A 222 17.34 -0.28 23.14
N PHE A 223 18.35 -0.03 22.31
CA PHE A 223 18.17 0.34 20.91
C PHE A 223 17.93 -0.92 20.05
N CYS A 224 16.67 -1.18 19.67
CA CYS A 224 16.32 -2.36 18.87
C CYS A 224 15.64 -2.01 17.54
N PRO A 225 15.66 -2.92 16.54
CA PRO A 225 14.91 -2.75 15.30
C PRO A 225 13.42 -2.53 15.56
N THR A 226 12.80 -1.66 14.78
CA THR A 226 11.36 -1.36 14.87
C THR A 226 10.49 -2.55 14.48
N LEU A 227 10.95 -3.42 13.56
CA LEU A 227 10.28 -4.68 13.24
C LEU A 227 10.88 -5.85 14.03
N PRO A 228 10.06 -6.79 14.54
CA PRO A 228 8.59 -6.84 14.46
C PRO A 228 7.88 -6.07 15.59
N ARG A 229 8.62 -5.43 16.51
CA ARG A 229 8.09 -4.85 17.76
C ARG A 229 6.97 -3.82 17.52
N ALA A 230 7.01 -3.07 16.43
CA ALA A 230 5.94 -2.12 16.08
C ALA A 230 4.54 -2.76 15.89
N PHE A 231 4.45 -4.07 15.63
CA PHE A 231 3.17 -4.78 15.56
C PHE A 231 2.56 -5.07 16.95
N THR A 232 3.34 -4.97 18.02
CA THR A 232 2.87 -5.18 19.40
C THR A 232 2.59 -3.89 20.16
N LEU A 233 3.01 -2.73 19.61
CA LEU A 233 2.79 -1.42 20.22
C LEU A 233 1.39 -0.87 19.90
N LYS A 234 0.98 0.16 20.66
CA LYS A 234 -0.19 0.98 20.30
C LYS A 234 0.02 1.57 18.91
N ARG A 235 -1.02 1.51 18.06
CA ARG A 235 -0.98 2.00 16.67
C ARG A 235 -0.38 3.41 16.52
N SER A 236 -0.80 4.34 17.38
CA SER A 236 -0.30 5.71 17.38
C SER A 236 1.21 5.78 17.62
N THR A 237 1.73 4.98 18.54
CA THR A 237 3.16 4.89 18.85
C THR A 237 3.93 4.34 17.65
N SER A 238 3.45 3.26 17.04
CA SER A 238 4.04 2.72 15.81
C SER A 238 4.06 3.76 14.69
N ALA A 239 2.99 4.53 14.52
CA ALA A 239 2.89 5.58 13.50
C ALA A 239 3.88 6.74 13.72
N ILE A 240 4.14 7.11 14.98
CA ILE A 240 5.17 8.09 15.34
C ILE A 240 6.57 7.53 15.03
N ILE A 241 6.86 6.28 15.42
CA ILE A 241 8.15 5.64 15.11
C ILE A 241 8.36 5.54 13.60
N ALA A 242 7.32 5.19 12.85
CA ALA A 242 7.42 5.12 11.39
C ALA A 242 7.81 6.45 10.78
N GLN A 243 7.19 7.55 11.21
CA GLN A 243 7.57 8.88 10.77
C GLN A 243 9.01 9.22 11.19
N ALA A 244 9.41 8.93 12.44
CA ALA A 244 10.74 9.21 12.95
C ALA A 244 11.83 8.49 12.13
N VAL A 245 11.68 7.17 11.96
CA VAL A 245 12.63 6.32 11.22
C VAL A 245 12.71 6.75 9.75
N ALA A 246 11.56 6.96 9.10
CA ALA A 246 11.46 7.42 7.72
C ALA A 246 12.26 8.73 7.48
N MET A 247 12.04 9.71 8.36
CA MET A 247 12.66 11.03 8.22
C MET A 247 14.14 11.04 8.55
N VAL A 248 14.57 10.27 9.56
CA VAL A 248 15.99 10.15 9.90
C VAL A 248 16.75 9.37 8.82
N ASP A 249 16.16 8.28 8.29
CA ASP A 249 16.72 7.53 7.16
C ASP A 249 16.91 8.46 5.94
N TRP A 250 15.89 9.21 5.55
CA TRP A 250 15.99 10.14 4.42
C TRP A 250 17.07 11.20 4.65
N ASN A 251 17.11 11.84 5.81
CA ASN A 251 18.13 12.85 6.11
C ASN A 251 19.55 12.25 6.13
N SER A 252 19.72 11.01 6.60
CA SER A 252 21.02 10.34 6.64
C SER A 252 21.57 9.97 5.26
N ARG A 253 20.71 9.70 4.28
CA ARG A 253 21.11 9.27 2.93
C ARG A 253 21.22 10.40 1.91
N ASN A 254 20.59 11.56 2.16
CA ASN A 254 20.47 12.65 1.17
C ASN A 254 21.36 13.85 1.50
N LEU A 255 22.61 13.61 1.90
CA LEU A 255 23.55 14.68 2.32
C LEU A 255 24.04 15.57 1.17
N PHE A 256 23.90 15.12 -0.07
CA PHE A 256 24.36 15.84 -1.27
C PHE A 256 23.22 16.10 -2.24
N CYS A 257 23.31 17.23 -2.94
CA CYS A 257 22.31 17.69 -3.88
C CYS A 257 22.32 16.82 -5.14
N SER A 258 21.20 16.17 -5.46
CA SER A 258 21.08 15.32 -6.65
C SER A 258 21.32 16.05 -7.97
N ALA A 259 21.16 17.39 -8.00
CA ALA A 259 21.35 18.19 -9.20
C ALA A 259 22.80 18.59 -9.48
N CYS A 260 23.66 18.74 -8.47
CA CYS A 260 25.01 19.28 -8.65
C CYS A 260 26.11 18.65 -7.78
N GLY A 261 25.76 17.69 -6.91
CA GLY A 261 26.71 17.02 -6.02
C GLY A 261 27.22 17.85 -4.84
N SER A 262 26.84 19.13 -4.72
CA SER A 262 27.21 19.95 -3.56
C SER A 262 26.52 19.48 -2.28
N LYS A 263 27.10 19.77 -1.11
CA LYS A 263 26.46 19.48 0.17
C LYS A 263 25.08 20.14 0.28
N THR A 264 24.22 19.52 1.08
CA THR A 264 22.92 20.07 1.45
C THR A 264 22.82 20.17 2.96
N VAL A 265 22.04 21.12 3.45
CA VAL A 265 21.76 21.30 4.88
C VAL A 265 20.27 21.13 5.15
N MET A 266 19.92 20.61 6.33
CA MET A 266 18.54 20.54 6.77
C MET A 266 17.88 21.92 6.83
N ALA A 267 16.60 21.94 6.48
CA ALA A 267 15.71 23.08 6.60
C ALA A 267 14.31 22.58 6.96
N GLU A 268 13.41 23.52 7.27
CA GLU A 268 11.99 23.23 7.54
C GLU A 268 11.79 22.14 8.60
N GLY A 269 12.50 22.26 9.75
CA GLY A 269 12.45 21.28 10.83
C GLY A 269 12.89 19.86 10.42
N GLY A 270 13.75 19.73 9.40
CA GLY A 270 14.22 18.45 8.87
C GLY A 270 13.34 17.87 7.76
N HIS A 271 12.33 18.60 7.27
CA HIS A 271 11.46 18.20 6.14
C HIS A 271 11.91 18.72 4.79
N LYS A 272 13.09 19.32 4.73
CA LYS A 272 13.69 19.80 3.50
C LYS A 272 15.20 19.76 3.59
N ARG A 273 15.87 19.56 2.45
CA ARG A 273 17.31 19.77 2.31
C ARG A 273 17.60 20.83 1.27
N THR A 274 18.42 21.80 1.65
CA THR A 274 18.76 22.96 0.82
C THR A 274 20.20 22.85 0.34
N CYS A 275 20.43 23.02 -0.96
CA CYS A 275 21.77 22.99 -1.54
C CYS A 275 22.60 24.18 -1.10
N THR A 276 23.87 23.95 -0.77
CA THR A 276 24.80 25.01 -0.34
C THR A 276 25.59 25.66 -1.48
N SER A 277 25.41 25.20 -2.73
CA SER A 277 26.09 25.82 -3.88
C SER A 277 25.61 27.25 -4.10
N THR A 278 26.50 28.11 -4.59
CA THR A 278 26.12 29.47 -4.98
C THR A 278 25.33 29.44 -6.28
N LYS A 279 24.55 30.50 -6.54
CA LYS A 279 23.81 30.65 -7.80
C LYS A 279 24.73 30.84 -9.02
N GLU A 280 26.02 31.06 -8.80
CA GLU A 280 26.93 31.65 -9.78
C GLU A 280 27.66 30.62 -10.65
N ALA A 281 28.03 29.42 -10.15
CA ALA A 281 28.39 28.25 -10.97
C ALA A 281 28.79 27.02 -10.13
N PRO A 282 28.53 25.78 -10.61
CA PRO A 282 27.62 25.46 -11.70
C PRO A 282 26.17 25.78 -11.29
N LYS A 283 25.40 26.42 -12.18
CA LYS A 283 24.02 26.82 -11.92
C LYS A 283 23.19 25.61 -11.50
N CYS A 284 22.89 25.51 -10.21
CA CYS A 284 22.14 24.39 -9.68
C CYS A 284 20.64 24.63 -9.82
N ILE A 285 19.95 23.71 -10.50
CA ILE A 285 18.49 23.79 -10.69
C ILE A 285 17.71 23.78 -9.36
N SER A 286 18.32 23.30 -8.26
CA SER A 286 17.73 23.38 -6.92
C SER A 286 17.39 24.81 -6.48
N HIS A 287 18.04 25.82 -7.06
CA HIS A 287 17.78 27.24 -6.79
C HIS A 287 16.64 27.84 -7.64
N THR A 288 15.98 27.01 -8.45
CA THR A 288 14.97 27.45 -9.42
C THR A 288 13.70 26.61 -9.25
N GLY A 289 12.62 27.23 -8.79
CA GLY A 289 11.34 26.56 -8.57
C GLY A 289 11.39 25.53 -7.42
N ILE A 290 10.35 24.69 -7.37
CA ILE A 290 10.21 23.62 -6.38
C ILE A 290 10.73 22.33 -7.01
N GLN A 291 11.71 21.70 -6.36
CA GLN A 291 12.32 20.45 -6.81
C GLN A 291 12.00 19.32 -5.83
N ASN A 292 11.52 18.19 -6.33
CA ASN A 292 11.09 17.06 -5.50
C ASN A 292 12.22 16.48 -4.64
N PHE A 293 13.46 16.44 -5.16
CA PHE A 293 14.63 15.90 -4.46
C PHE A 293 15.04 16.72 -3.23
N ALA A 294 14.48 17.92 -3.03
CA ALA A 294 14.67 18.69 -1.80
C ALA A 294 13.80 18.18 -0.64
N TYR A 295 12.81 17.33 -0.90
CA TYR A 295 11.81 16.87 0.07
C TYR A 295 11.90 15.36 0.32
N PRO A 296 11.39 14.87 1.47
CA PRO A 296 11.31 13.45 1.77
C PRO A 296 10.62 12.64 0.68
N ARG A 297 11.23 11.52 0.30
CA ARG A 297 10.70 10.59 -0.70
C ARG A 297 9.75 9.60 -0.04
N THR A 298 8.64 9.28 -0.70
CA THR A 298 7.73 8.19 -0.32
C THR A 298 7.44 7.36 -1.56
N ASP A 299 7.96 6.14 -1.59
CA ASP A 299 7.80 5.24 -2.73
C ASP A 299 6.46 4.52 -2.65
N ALA A 300 5.60 4.72 -3.64
CA ALA A 300 4.28 4.08 -3.67
C ALA A 300 4.40 2.64 -4.15
N VAL A 301 3.79 1.71 -3.42
CA VAL A 301 3.84 0.26 -3.67
C VAL A 301 2.42 -0.28 -3.64
N VAL A 302 2.01 -1.01 -4.68
CA VAL A 302 0.73 -1.73 -4.67
C VAL A 302 0.92 -3.09 -4.03
N ILE A 303 -0.08 -3.57 -3.29
CA ILE A 303 -0.15 -4.94 -2.80
C ILE A 303 -1.57 -5.46 -2.98
N ALA A 304 -1.71 -6.60 -3.64
CA ALA A 304 -2.99 -7.12 -4.10
C ALA A 304 -3.27 -8.53 -3.57
N CYS A 305 -4.41 -8.68 -2.90
CA CYS A 305 -5.03 -9.98 -2.67
C CYS A 305 -5.83 -10.33 -3.94
N ILE A 306 -5.27 -11.23 -4.74
CA ILE A 306 -5.86 -11.64 -6.02
C ILE A 306 -6.80 -12.82 -5.78
N ILE A 307 -8.04 -12.67 -6.22
CA ILE A 307 -9.14 -13.57 -5.93
C ILE A 307 -9.44 -14.37 -7.18
N HIS A 308 -9.54 -15.68 -7.01
CA HIS A 308 -9.83 -16.61 -8.08
C HIS A 308 -11.25 -16.38 -8.64
N PRO A 309 -11.54 -16.68 -9.93
CA PRO A 309 -12.88 -16.47 -10.52
C PRO A 309 -14.03 -17.16 -9.77
N ASN A 310 -13.77 -18.30 -9.13
CA ASN A 310 -14.76 -19.00 -8.29
C ASN A 310 -14.89 -18.44 -6.87
N GLU A 311 -14.06 -17.44 -6.54
CA GLU A 311 -14.03 -16.66 -5.30
C GLU A 311 -13.77 -17.43 -3.99
N ASP A 312 -13.50 -18.74 -4.06
CA ASP A 312 -13.16 -19.60 -2.91
C ASP A 312 -11.64 -19.73 -2.70
N LYS A 313 -10.83 -19.15 -3.59
CA LYS A 313 -9.37 -19.17 -3.51
C LYS A 313 -8.77 -17.78 -3.69
N ILE A 314 -7.58 -17.60 -3.11
CA ILE A 314 -6.72 -16.45 -3.36
C ILE A 314 -5.34 -16.89 -3.83
N LEU A 315 -4.71 -16.08 -4.67
CA LEU A 315 -3.33 -16.26 -5.09
C LEU A 315 -2.42 -15.65 -4.04
N LEU A 316 -1.43 -16.42 -3.60
CA LEU A 316 -0.35 -15.92 -2.76
C LEU A 316 0.99 -16.37 -3.34
N GLY A 317 1.98 -15.47 -3.29
CA GLY A 317 3.35 -15.67 -3.75
C GLY A 317 4.33 -15.78 -2.59
N ARG A 318 5.51 -16.33 -2.85
CA ARG A 318 6.65 -16.27 -1.92
C ARG A 318 7.97 -16.12 -2.65
N GLN A 319 8.90 -15.43 -1.98
CA GLN A 319 10.29 -15.32 -2.42
C GLN A 319 11.16 -16.41 -1.78
N LYS A 320 12.27 -16.73 -2.45
CA LYS A 320 13.24 -17.76 -2.03
C LYS A 320 13.87 -17.49 -0.66
N ARG A 321 14.08 -16.20 -0.31
CA ARG A 321 14.75 -15.79 0.94
C ARG A 321 13.82 -15.81 2.16
N TRP A 322 12.52 -15.96 1.97
CA TRP A 322 11.54 -15.90 3.05
C TRP A 322 11.51 -17.19 3.88
N PRO A 323 11.03 -17.13 5.15
CA PRO A 323 10.80 -18.31 5.95
C PRO A 323 10.00 -19.37 5.19
N LYS A 324 10.34 -20.64 5.43
CA LYS A 324 9.68 -21.76 4.75
C LYS A 324 8.17 -21.69 4.93
N ASN A 325 7.45 -21.92 3.84
CA ASN A 325 5.99 -21.87 3.76
C ASN A 325 5.34 -20.51 4.05
N MET A 326 6.10 -19.42 4.16
CA MET A 326 5.50 -18.08 4.28
C MET A 326 5.09 -17.55 2.91
N TYR A 327 3.79 -17.28 2.72
CA TYR A 327 3.22 -16.72 1.48
C TYR A 327 2.54 -15.39 1.77
N SER A 328 2.57 -14.47 0.80
CA SER A 328 1.99 -13.13 0.90
C SER A 328 1.21 -12.76 -0.38
N CYS A 329 0.44 -11.68 -0.29
CA CYS A 329 -0.11 -11.01 -1.46
C CYS A 329 1.01 -10.55 -2.41
N ILE A 330 0.68 -10.46 -3.71
CA ILE A 330 1.58 -9.96 -4.76
C ILE A 330 1.75 -8.46 -4.59
N SER A 331 2.95 -7.93 -4.80
CA SER A 331 3.23 -6.52 -4.56
C SER A 331 4.45 -6.01 -5.31
N GLY A 332 4.35 -4.80 -5.84
CA GLY A 332 5.49 -4.13 -6.44
C GLY A 332 5.32 -2.62 -6.52
N PHE A 333 6.40 -1.97 -6.95
CA PHE A 333 6.46 -0.51 -7.02
C PHE A 333 5.60 0.00 -8.17
N ILE A 334 4.98 1.16 -7.97
CA ILE A 334 4.31 1.86 -9.06
C ILE A 334 5.36 2.53 -9.95
N GLU A 335 5.20 2.41 -11.26
CA GLU A 335 6.09 3.03 -12.23
C GLU A 335 5.70 4.48 -12.59
N ALA A 336 6.59 5.16 -13.30
CA ALA A 336 6.36 6.53 -13.73
C ALA A 336 5.16 6.62 -14.69
N ALA A 337 4.22 7.51 -14.37
CA ALA A 337 2.98 7.72 -15.12
C ALA A 337 2.04 6.51 -15.16
N GLU A 338 2.16 5.61 -14.18
CA GLU A 338 1.28 4.45 -14.02
C GLU A 338 0.18 4.75 -12.98
N SER A 339 -1.07 4.38 -13.28
CA SER A 339 -2.16 4.40 -12.28
C SER A 339 -2.04 3.23 -11.30
N LEU A 340 -2.72 3.32 -10.15
CA LEU A 340 -2.69 2.26 -9.14
C LEU A 340 -3.25 0.94 -9.69
N GLU A 341 -4.30 1.04 -10.49
CA GLU A 341 -4.95 -0.11 -11.10
C GLU A 341 -4.09 -0.73 -12.20
N GLU A 342 -3.37 0.07 -12.99
CA GLU A 342 -2.39 -0.44 -13.95
C GLU A 342 -1.26 -1.19 -13.24
N ALA A 343 -0.69 -0.62 -12.18
CA ALA A 343 0.36 -1.26 -11.39
C ALA A 343 -0.10 -2.61 -10.81
N VAL A 344 -1.30 -2.69 -10.24
CA VAL A 344 -1.84 -3.97 -9.74
C VAL A 344 -1.95 -5.02 -10.86
N ARG A 345 -2.39 -4.61 -12.07
CA ARG A 345 -2.51 -5.53 -13.20
C ARG A 345 -1.15 -5.97 -13.73
N ARG A 346 -0.21 -5.04 -13.84
CA ARG A 346 1.16 -5.29 -14.30
C ARG A 346 1.87 -6.25 -13.35
N GLU A 347 1.94 -5.93 -12.06
CA GLU A 347 2.62 -6.76 -11.05
C GLU A 347 2.03 -8.18 -10.99
N ALA A 348 0.70 -8.31 -11.02
CA ALA A 348 0.06 -9.62 -11.07
C ALA A 348 0.47 -10.43 -12.32
N PHE A 349 0.55 -9.78 -13.47
CA PHE A 349 0.90 -10.44 -14.73
C PHE A 349 2.39 -10.78 -14.81
N GLU A 350 3.28 -9.86 -14.44
CA GLU A 350 4.74 -10.06 -14.50
C GLU A 350 5.18 -11.19 -13.55
N GLU A 351 4.76 -11.14 -12.28
CA GLU A 351 5.18 -12.10 -11.26
C GLU A 351 4.51 -13.48 -11.41
N THR A 352 3.27 -13.54 -11.94
CA THR A 352 2.47 -14.78 -11.85
C THR A 352 1.75 -15.20 -13.14
N GLY A 353 1.78 -14.39 -14.20
CA GLY A 353 1.05 -14.62 -15.44
C GLY A 353 -0.47 -14.46 -15.33
N ILE A 354 -0.97 -14.08 -14.16
CA ILE A 354 -2.40 -13.94 -13.90
C ILE A 354 -2.89 -12.58 -14.40
N VAL A 355 -3.84 -12.62 -15.33
CA VAL A 355 -4.53 -11.43 -15.82
C VAL A 355 -5.64 -11.12 -14.82
N VAL A 356 -5.61 -9.92 -14.26
CA VAL A 356 -6.66 -9.41 -13.35
C VAL A 356 -7.44 -8.28 -14.01
N ASN A 357 -8.74 -8.21 -13.71
CA ASN A 357 -9.62 -7.16 -14.23
C ASN A 357 -9.87 -6.10 -13.17
N ARG A 358 -10.84 -6.38 -12.29
CA ARG A 358 -11.36 -5.42 -11.34
C ARG A 358 -10.37 -5.26 -10.20
N VAL A 359 -10.04 -4.01 -9.87
CA VAL A 359 -9.12 -3.65 -8.80
C VAL A 359 -9.88 -2.72 -7.84
N ALA A 360 -9.98 -3.12 -6.58
CA ALA A 360 -10.70 -2.37 -5.54
C ALA A 360 -9.73 -1.98 -4.43
N TYR A 361 -9.53 -0.68 -4.23
CA TYR A 361 -8.74 -0.16 -3.11
C TYR A 361 -9.38 -0.55 -1.78
N HIS A 362 -8.54 -0.97 -0.84
CA HIS A 362 -8.93 -1.36 0.51
C HIS A 362 -8.46 -0.33 1.54
N SER A 363 -7.14 -0.24 1.76
CA SER A 363 -6.53 0.68 2.72
C SER A 363 -5.03 0.80 2.45
N SER A 364 -4.37 1.77 3.10
CA SER A 364 -2.93 1.99 2.97
C SER A 364 -2.17 1.73 4.27
N GLN A 365 -0.90 1.35 4.17
CA GLN A 365 0.00 1.17 5.31
C GLN A 365 1.36 1.83 5.00
N PRO A 366 1.78 2.84 5.78
CA PRO A 366 3.16 3.30 5.72
C PRO A 366 4.13 2.16 6.05
N TRP A 367 5.24 2.08 5.31
CA TRP A 367 6.27 1.05 5.50
C TRP A 367 7.66 1.71 5.52
N PRO A 368 8.15 2.09 6.72
CA PRO A 368 9.33 2.95 6.88
C PRO A 368 10.65 2.17 6.80
N PHE A 369 10.75 1.20 5.88
CA PHE A 369 11.91 0.34 5.70
C PHE A 369 12.24 0.14 4.21
N PRO A 370 12.73 1.17 3.50
CA PRO A 370 13.16 2.46 4.04
C PRO A 370 12.05 3.52 4.10
N ASN A 371 11.23 3.69 3.05
CA ASN A 371 10.32 4.83 2.92
C ASN A 371 9.21 4.59 1.89
N SER A 372 8.39 3.56 2.10
CA SER A 372 7.30 3.20 1.18
C SER A 372 5.91 3.52 1.74
N LEU A 373 4.93 3.73 0.85
CA LEU A 373 3.51 3.72 1.16
C LEU A 373 2.88 2.53 0.45
N MET A 374 2.52 1.50 1.21
CA MET A 374 1.84 0.32 0.69
C MET A 374 0.36 0.65 0.50
N LEU A 375 -0.17 0.35 -0.68
CA LEU A 375 -1.55 0.59 -1.11
C LEU A 375 -2.19 -0.77 -1.36
N GLY A 376 -3.17 -1.13 -0.54
CA GLY A 376 -3.76 -2.46 -0.51
C GLY A 376 -4.99 -2.57 -1.39
N PHE A 377 -5.09 -3.66 -2.15
CA PHE A 377 -6.16 -3.92 -3.09
C PHE A 377 -6.71 -5.35 -2.98
N HIS A 378 -8.00 -5.50 -3.29
CA HIS A 378 -8.56 -6.78 -3.75
C HIS A 378 -8.67 -6.72 -5.27
N ALA A 379 -8.17 -7.74 -5.95
CA ALA A 379 -8.22 -7.85 -7.40
C ALA A 379 -8.91 -9.14 -7.84
N GLU A 380 -9.69 -9.11 -8.91
CA GLU A 380 -10.40 -10.27 -9.46
C GLU A 380 -9.64 -10.83 -10.67
N ALA A 381 -9.24 -12.10 -10.60
CA ALA A 381 -8.54 -12.77 -11.70
C ALA A 381 -9.50 -13.14 -12.84
N LEU A 382 -9.02 -13.03 -14.07
CA LEU A 382 -9.66 -13.53 -15.30
C LEU A 382 -9.06 -14.85 -15.77
N THR A 383 -7.79 -15.09 -15.45
CA THR A 383 -7.07 -16.33 -15.77
C THR A 383 -6.66 -17.05 -14.48
N THR A 384 -6.36 -18.34 -14.58
CA THR A 384 -6.05 -19.20 -13.41
C THR A 384 -4.74 -19.95 -13.56
N GLN A 385 -4.19 -20.04 -14.77
CA GLN A 385 -2.93 -20.69 -15.06
C GLN A 385 -1.78 -19.79 -14.61
N ILE A 386 -1.01 -20.26 -13.62
CA ILE A 386 0.17 -19.56 -13.11
C ILE A 386 1.36 -19.86 -14.02
N SER A 387 2.13 -18.82 -14.34
CA SER A 387 3.40 -18.91 -15.06
C SER A 387 4.34 -17.79 -14.62
N PHE A 388 5.63 -18.08 -14.45
CA PHE A 388 6.63 -17.10 -14.05
C PHE A 388 7.34 -16.56 -15.27
N SER A 389 7.49 -15.23 -15.34
CA SER A 389 8.26 -14.56 -16.39
C SER A 389 9.73 -14.39 -15.98
N ASP A 390 10.04 -14.49 -14.69
CA ASP A 390 11.36 -14.32 -14.10
C ASP A 390 11.55 -15.15 -12.80
N ASP A 391 12.62 -14.85 -12.06
CA ASP A 391 13.01 -15.52 -10.81
C ASP A 391 12.63 -14.73 -9.54
N GLU A 392 11.74 -13.72 -9.62
CA GLU A 392 11.35 -12.93 -8.45
C GLU A 392 10.66 -13.79 -7.38
N LEU A 393 9.70 -14.61 -7.82
CA LEU A 393 9.01 -15.56 -6.95
C LEU A 393 9.62 -16.96 -7.04
N GLU A 394 9.81 -17.60 -5.87
CA GLU A 394 10.11 -19.03 -5.81
C GLU A 394 8.86 -19.86 -6.15
N SER A 395 7.67 -19.37 -5.78
CA SER A 395 6.40 -20.06 -5.96
C SER A 395 5.24 -19.10 -5.79
N ALA A 396 4.18 -19.33 -6.57
CA ALA A 396 2.84 -18.75 -6.38
C ALA A 396 1.80 -19.87 -6.46
N LYS A 397 0.78 -19.83 -5.61
CA LYS A 397 -0.25 -20.87 -5.53
C LYS A 397 -1.62 -20.28 -5.20
N TRP A 398 -2.66 -20.94 -5.71
CA TRP A 398 -4.03 -20.72 -5.27
C TRP A 398 -4.27 -21.47 -3.96
N PHE A 399 -4.61 -20.74 -2.90
CA PHE A 399 -4.99 -21.30 -1.60
C PHE A 399 -6.48 -21.15 -1.39
N THR A 400 -7.13 -22.24 -0.98
CA THR A 400 -8.55 -22.26 -0.65
C THR A 400 -8.84 -21.51 0.63
N ARG A 401 -10.09 -21.09 0.79
CA ARG A 401 -10.57 -20.43 2.00
C ARG A 401 -10.30 -21.25 3.27
N SER A 402 -10.50 -22.57 3.23
CA SER A 402 -10.23 -23.45 4.38
C SER A 402 -8.75 -23.48 4.77
N GLU A 403 -7.86 -23.55 3.79
CA GLU A 403 -6.40 -23.53 4.02
C GLU A 403 -5.93 -22.21 4.61
N VAL A 404 -6.46 -21.09 4.10
CA VAL A 404 -6.15 -19.74 4.61
C VAL A 404 -6.69 -19.56 6.03
N MET A 405 -7.91 -20.03 6.31
CA MET A 405 -8.48 -20.01 7.67
C MET A 405 -7.63 -20.83 8.65
N ALA A 406 -7.16 -22.01 8.25
CA ALA A 406 -6.27 -22.84 9.08
C ALA A 406 -4.96 -22.12 9.39
N ALA A 407 -4.35 -21.46 8.40
CA ALA A 407 -3.15 -20.65 8.59
C ALA A 407 -3.36 -19.47 9.53
N MET A 408 -4.49 -18.76 9.42
CA MET A 408 -4.80 -17.62 10.30
C MET A 408 -5.06 -18.04 11.75
N LYS A 409 -5.55 -19.27 11.97
CA LYS A 409 -5.70 -19.88 13.30
C LYS A 409 -4.38 -20.41 13.86
N GLY A 410 -3.31 -20.47 13.06
CA GLY A 410 -2.02 -21.01 13.45
C GLY A 410 -2.03 -22.54 13.63
N GLU A 411 -2.85 -23.25 12.86
CA GLU A 411 -2.92 -24.71 12.93
C GLU A 411 -1.60 -25.35 12.47
N ALA A 412 -1.10 -26.35 13.21
CA ALA A 412 0.22 -26.97 12.97
C ALA A 412 0.38 -27.59 11.56
N ASN A 413 -0.73 -28.01 10.94
CA ASN A 413 -0.76 -28.64 9.62
C ASN A 413 -1.25 -27.71 8.51
N ALA A 414 -1.33 -26.39 8.76
CA ALA A 414 -1.71 -25.43 7.73
C ALA A 414 -0.69 -25.48 6.56
N PRO A 415 -1.15 -25.41 5.29
CA PRO A 415 -0.25 -25.54 4.14
C PRO A 415 0.59 -24.29 3.87
N LEU A 416 0.35 -23.20 4.62
CA LEU A 416 1.05 -21.93 4.52
C LEU A 416 1.12 -21.23 5.89
N ASN A 417 2.09 -20.34 6.01
CA ASN A 417 2.18 -19.30 7.03
C ASN A 417 1.89 -17.95 6.38
N LEU A 418 1.16 -17.08 7.07
CA LEU A 418 0.91 -15.71 6.64
C LEU A 418 1.92 -14.74 7.30
N PRO A 419 2.11 -13.54 6.73
CA PRO A 419 2.93 -12.51 7.36
C PRO A 419 2.32 -12.07 8.70
N PHE A 420 3.09 -11.32 9.49
CA PHE A 420 2.69 -10.88 10.82
C PHE A 420 1.27 -10.29 10.85
N LYS A 421 0.51 -10.63 11.89
CA LYS A 421 -0.81 -10.06 12.15
C LYS A 421 -0.69 -8.53 12.22
N GLY A 422 -1.45 -7.83 11.38
CA GLY A 422 -1.42 -6.37 11.25
C GLY A 422 -0.58 -5.83 10.09
N SER A 423 0.16 -6.69 9.38
CA SER A 423 0.71 -6.36 8.05
C SER A 423 -0.43 -6.19 7.04
N LEU A 424 -0.23 -5.36 6.02
CA LEU A 424 -1.26 -5.08 5.02
C LEU A 424 -1.67 -6.35 4.26
N ALA A 425 -0.73 -7.25 3.96
CA ALA A 425 -1.03 -8.56 3.38
C ALA A 425 -2.01 -9.37 4.26
N TYR A 426 -1.74 -9.47 5.56
CA TYR A 426 -2.63 -10.17 6.50
C TYR A 426 -4.02 -9.50 6.55
N VAL A 427 -4.06 -8.16 6.59
CA VAL A 427 -5.31 -7.39 6.62
C VAL A 427 -6.15 -7.63 5.36
N LEU A 428 -5.54 -7.65 4.18
CA LEU A 428 -6.25 -7.91 2.92
C LEU A 428 -6.81 -9.34 2.88
N VAL A 429 -6.04 -10.32 3.34
CA VAL A 429 -6.46 -11.72 3.43
C VAL A 429 -7.61 -11.89 4.42
N ASP A 430 -7.50 -11.28 5.60
CA ASP A 430 -8.54 -11.27 6.64
C ASP A 430 -9.84 -10.64 6.13
N ALA A 431 -9.74 -9.52 5.42
CA ALA A 431 -10.89 -8.86 4.80
C ALA A 431 -11.56 -9.73 3.73
N TRP A 432 -10.80 -10.52 2.96
CA TRP A 432 -11.36 -11.45 1.97
C TRP A 432 -12.11 -12.62 2.63
N LEU A 433 -11.61 -13.13 3.76
CA LEU A 433 -12.28 -14.19 4.51
C LEU A 433 -13.62 -13.75 5.12
N HIS A 434 -13.67 -12.54 5.66
CA HIS A 434 -14.81 -12.01 6.41
C HIS A 434 -15.76 -11.14 5.58
N ASP A 435 -15.57 -11.08 4.27
CA ASP A 435 -16.45 -10.34 3.39
C ASP A 435 -17.89 -10.92 3.46
N LYS A 436 -18.83 -10.13 4.00
CA LYS A 436 -20.20 -10.54 4.34
C LYS A 436 -21.00 -11.07 3.16
N ARG A 437 -20.54 -10.85 1.93
CA ARG A 437 -21.14 -11.42 0.71
C ARG A 437 -20.98 -12.95 0.64
N TRP A 438 -20.10 -13.53 1.44
CA TRP A 438 -19.89 -14.98 1.57
C TRP A 438 -20.72 -15.62 2.66
N HIS A 439 -21.11 -14.87 3.69
CA HIS A 439 -21.87 -15.41 4.82
C HIS A 439 -23.30 -15.83 4.44
N ASN A 440 -23.81 -15.45 3.27
CA ASN A 440 -25.11 -15.88 2.75
C ASN A 440 -25.04 -17.15 1.86
N LYS A 441 -23.90 -17.83 1.77
CA LYS A 441 -23.72 -19.08 1.00
C LYS A 441 -23.21 -20.27 1.82
N LEU A 442 -23.35 -20.24 3.14
CA LEU A 442 -23.11 -21.41 4.00
C LEU A 442 -24.42 -21.98 4.53
#